data_AF-D9XBX3-F1
#
_entry.id   AF-D9XBX3-F1
#
_cell.length_a   1.000
_cell.length_b   1.000
_cell.length_c   1.000
_cell.angle_alpha   90.00
_cell.angle_beta   90.00
_cell.angle_gamma   90.00
#
_symmetry.space_group_name_H-M   'P 1'
#
loop_
_entity.id
_entity.type
_entity.pdbx_description
1 polymer ?
#
loop_
_entity_poly.entity_id
_entity_poly.type
_entity_poly.pdbx_seq_one_letter_code
_entity_poly.pdbx_strand_id
1 'polypeptide(L)'
;MVTTALLDRLRPAERRALFAHERVHLAARHDRLLLTVQLAARANPFLRPLHTAVAYTAERWADEEAAREIGSRRTVARAIGTAALVSGGAPAPAFPGLAAPGPVPRRVAALLGPAPVVHRWPPVFTSVGLAAWAAAAGTAVSAMSSANSAVTMVLILHAATPL
;
A
#
# COMPACT_ATOMS: atom_id res chain seq x y z
N MET A 1 1.12 -12.96 -6.21
CA MET A 1 0.87 -14.16 -7.07
C MET A 1 1.54 -13.92 -8.41
N VAL A 2 2.48 -14.78 -8.80
CA VAL A 2 3.28 -14.61 -10.01
C VAL A 2 2.80 -15.61 -11.06
N THR A 3 2.29 -15.13 -12.20
CA THR A 3 1.87 -16.00 -13.29
C THR A 3 3.04 -16.35 -14.20
N THR A 4 3.02 -17.53 -14.81
CA THR A 4 4.05 -17.94 -15.78
C THR A 4 4.13 -16.96 -16.96
N ALA A 5 2.97 -16.51 -17.45
CA ALA A 5 2.87 -15.51 -18.51
C ALA A 5 3.54 -14.17 -18.15
N LEU A 6 3.52 -13.77 -16.86
CA LEU A 6 4.25 -12.60 -16.39
C LEU A 6 5.76 -12.85 -16.35
N LEU A 7 6.20 -14.02 -15.87
CA LEU A 7 7.63 -14.35 -15.79
C LEU A 7 8.30 -14.41 -17.16
N ASP A 8 7.59 -14.90 -18.17
CA ASP A 8 8.08 -15.00 -19.55
C ASP A 8 8.33 -13.62 -20.18
N ARG A 9 7.59 -12.60 -19.74
CA ARG A 9 7.71 -11.23 -20.24
C ARG A 9 8.73 -10.39 -19.48
N LEU A 10 9.20 -10.85 -18.32
CA LEU A 10 10.18 -10.14 -17.50
C LEU A 10 11.61 -10.55 -17.86
N ARG A 11 12.50 -9.56 -17.97
CA ARG A 11 13.94 -9.80 -18.09
C ARG A 11 14.50 -10.38 -16.77
N PRO A 12 15.66 -11.06 -16.78
CA PRO A 12 16.21 -11.69 -15.56
C PRO A 12 16.34 -10.74 -14.36
N ALA A 13 16.76 -9.49 -14.59
CA ALA A 13 16.86 -8.49 -13.53
C ALA A 13 15.48 -8.02 -13.01
N GLU A 14 14.47 -7.98 -13.88
CA GLU A 14 13.10 -7.61 -13.53
C GLU A 14 12.40 -8.74 -12.76
N ARG A 15 12.68 -10.01 -13.09
CA ARG A 15 12.23 -11.16 -12.29
C ARG A 15 12.79 -11.12 -10.87
N ARG A 16 14.09 -10.83 -10.73
CA ARG A 16 14.70 -10.66 -9.39
C ARG A 16 14.04 -9.53 -8.61
N ALA A 17 13.77 -8.40 -9.26
CA ALA A 17 13.03 -7.29 -8.65
C ALA A 17 11.62 -7.69 -8.21
N LEU A 18 10.88 -8.43 -9.05
CA LEU A 18 9.56 -8.95 -8.70
C LEU A 18 9.63 -9.87 -7.47
N PHE A 19 10.56 -10.82 -7.44
CA PHE A 19 10.70 -11.72 -6.30
C PHE A 19 11.14 -11.00 -5.02
N ALA A 20 12.01 -9.99 -5.12
CA ALA A 20 12.37 -9.14 -3.98
C ALA A 20 11.14 -8.41 -3.44
N HIS A 21 10.32 -7.83 -4.31
CA HIS A 21 9.06 -7.19 -3.95
C HIS A 21 8.10 -8.16 -3.22
N GLU A 22 7.83 -9.34 -3.79
CA GLU A 22 6.95 -10.34 -3.17
C GLU A 22 7.48 -10.82 -1.81
N ARG A 23 8.80 -11.00 -1.65
CA ARG A 23 9.41 -11.36 -0.37
C ARG A 23 9.18 -10.30 0.70
N VAL A 24 9.24 -9.02 0.34
CA VAL A 24 8.98 -7.92 1.29
C VAL A 24 7.54 -7.96 1.77
N HIS A 25 6.57 -8.22 0.88
CA HIS A 25 5.18 -8.39 1.28
C HIS A 25 4.99 -9.52 2.30
N LEU A 26 5.65 -10.66 2.08
CA LEU A 26 5.58 -11.80 3.00
C LEU A 26 6.28 -11.52 4.34
N ALA A 27 7.47 -10.92 4.30
CA ALA A 27 8.24 -10.57 5.50
C ALA A 27 7.51 -9.55 6.37
N ALA A 28 6.92 -8.53 5.75
CA ALA A 28 6.16 -7.48 6.44
C ALA A 28 4.69 -7.85 6.70
N ARG A 29 4.23 -9.03 6.24
CA ARG A 29 2.84 -9.51 6.37
C ARG A 29 1.80 -8.48 5.90
N HIS A 30 2.09 -7.82 4.79
CA HIS A 30 1.23 -6.79 4.21
C HIS A 30 -0.18 -7.33 3.88
N ASP A 31 -0.28 -8.60 3.52
CA ASP A 31 -1.54 -9.32 3.31
C ASP A 31 -2.48 -9.21 4.52
N ARG A 32 -1.97 -9.50 5.73
CA ARG A 32 -2.78 -9.47 6.95
C ARG A 32 -3.21 -8.06 7.32
N LEU A 33 -2.30 -7.09 7.16
CA LEU A 33 -2.60 -5.69 7.38
C LEU A 33 -3.72 -5.22 6.45
N LEU A 34 -3.61 -5.51 5.15
CA LEU A 34 -4.60 -5.10 4.16
C LEU A 34 -5.96 -5.77 4.38
N LEU A 35 -5.99 -7.05 4.72
CA LEU A 35 -7.23 -7.75 5.09
C LEU A 35 -7.92 -7.09 6.28
N THR A 36 -7.15 -6.74 7.32
CA THR A 36 -7.69 -6.08 8.52
C THR A 36 -8.34 -4.74 8.17
N VAL A 37 -7.64 -3.90 7.41
CA VAL A 37 -8.15 -2.58 7.02
C VAL A 37 -9.30 -2.71 6.01
N GLN A 38 -9.30 -3.72 5.14
CA GLN A 38 -10.38 -3.99 4.21
C GLN A 38 -11.67 -4.41 4.95
N LEU A 39 -11.57 -5.30 5.94
CA LEU A 39 -12.71 -5.68 6.78
C LEU A 39 -13.27 -4.48 7.53
N ALA A 40 -12.38 -3.66 8.12
CA ALA A 40 -12.78 -2.41 8.77
C ALA A 40 -13.47 -1.45 7.80
N ALA A 41 -12.99 -1.31 6.56
CA ALA A 41 -13.60 -0.47 5.52
C ALA A 41 -14.93 -1.00 4.97
N ARG A 42 -15.17 -2.33 5.04
CA ARG A 42 -16.48 -2.92 4.71
C ARG A 42 -17.51 -2.66 5.80
N ALA A 43 -17.11 -2.75 7.06
CA ALA A 43 -17.99 -2.50 8.19
C ALA A 43 -18.19 -1.00 8.47
N ASN A 44 -17.21 -0.15 8.17
CA ASN A 44 -17.31 1.30 8.21
C ASN A 44 -16.81 1.94 6.91
N PRO A 45 -17.72 2.42 6.02
CA PRO A 45 -17.35 3.05 4.76
C PRO A 45 -16.42 4.26 4.88
N PHE A 46 -16.40 4.97 6.02
CA PHE A 46 -15.50 6.09 6.26
C PHE A 46 -14.01 5.68 6.35
N LEU A 47 -13.71 4.38 6.48
CA LEU A 47 -12.35 3.85 6.46
C LEU A 47 -11.87 3.44 5.06
N ARG A 48 -12.68 3.57 4.00
CA ARG A 48 -12.25 3.28 2.62
C ARG A 48 -11.04 4.10 2.17
N PRO A 49 -10.94 5.42 2.46
CA PRO A 49 -9.74 6.19 2.12
C PRO A 49 -8.50 5.67 2.85
N LEU A 50 -8.65 5.22 4.11
CA LEU A 50 -7.58 4.62 4.89
C LEU A 50 -7.10 3.31 4.25
N HIS A 51 -8.01 2.43 3.83
CA HIS A 51 -7.67 1.22 3.08
C HIS A 51 -6.82 1.53 1.83
N THR A 52 -7.25 2.50 1.02
CA THR A 52 -6.51 2.90 -0.19
C THR A 52 -5.12 3.48 0.14
N ALA A 53 -5.01 4.26 1.22
CA ALA A 53 -3.72 4.79 1.67
C ALA A 53 -2.78 3.69 2.19
N VAL A 54 -3.28 2.75 2.99
CA VAL A 54 -2.51 1.61 3.50
C VAL A 54 -2.04 0.71 2.35
N ALA A 55 -2.92 0.41 1.39
CA ALA A 55 -2.55 -0.33 0.19
C ALA A 55 -1.41 0.35 -0.58
N TYR A 56 -1.56 1.64 -0.87
CA TYR A 56 -0.52 2.38 -1.59
C TYR A 56 0.81 2.44 -0.84
N THR A 57 0.78 2.65 0.48
CA THR A 57 2.00 2.72 1.30
C THR A 57 2.70 1.37 1.42
N ALA A 58 1.96 0.27 1.55
CA ALA A 58 2.52 -1.09 1.55
C ALA A 58 3.24 -1.41 0.22
N GLU A 59 2.61 -1.08 -0.91
CA GLU A 59 3.23 -1.23 -2.25
C GLU A 59 4.49 -0.37 -2.37
N ARG A 60 4.44 0.90 -1.94
CA ARG A 60 5.60 1.80 -1.98
C ARG A 60 6.75 1.36 -1.09
N TRP A 61 6.45 0.78 0.07
CA TRP A 61 7.46 0.18 0.93
C TRP A 61 8.14 -0.97 0.19
N ALA A 62 7.36 -1.93 -0.31
CA ALA A 62 7.91 -3.09 -1.02
C ALA A 62 8.74 -2.69 -2.25
N ASP A 63 8.33 -1.65 -2.98
CA ASP A 63 9.08 -1.08 -4.11
C ASP A 63 10.45 -0.53 -3.71
N GLU A 64 10.53 0.26 -2.64
CA GLU A 64 11.80 0.84 -2.19
C GLU A 64 12.73 -0.21 -1.60
N GLU A 65 12.19 -1.18 -0.86
CA GLU A 65 12.98 -2.26 -0.27
C GLU A 65 13.53 -3.20 -1.35
N ALA A 66 12.71 -3.53 -2.36
CA ALA A 66 13.18 -4.25 -3.53
C ALA A 66 14.23 -3.44 -4.32
N ALA A 67 14.06 -2.12 -4.45
CA ALA A 67 15.04 -1.27 -5.12
C ALA A 67 16.38 -1.22 -4.36
N ARG A 68 16.33 -1.27 -3.02
CA ARG A 68 17.49 -1.35 -2.14
C ARG A 68 18.22 -2.68 -2.30
N GLU A 69 17.48 -3.80 -2.38
CA GLU A 69 18.07 -5.14 -2.59
C GLU A 69 18.69 -5.28 -3.99
N ILE A 70 18.02 -4.78 -5.03
CA ILE A 70 18.47 -4.88 -6.43
C ILE A 70 19.53 -3.83 -6.77
N GLY A 71 19.64 -2.75 -5.99
CA GLY A 71 20.54 -1.62 -6.24
C GLY A 71 20.09 -0.70 -7.39
N SER A 72 18.85 -0.82 -7.88
CA SER A 72 18.34 0.01 -8.99
C SER A 72 16.83 0.20 -8.94
N ARG A 73 16.39 1.42 -8.60
CA ARG A 73 14.98 1.85 -8.69
C ARG A 73 14.44 1.75 -10.11
N ARG A 74 15.26 2.03 -11.12
CA ARG A 74 14.86 1.98 -12.54
C ARG A 74 14.53 0.54 -12.97
N THR A 75 15.23 -0.46 -12.44
CA THR A 75 14.92 -1.88 -12.71
C THR A 75 13.58 -2.26 -12.10
N VAL A 76 13.31 -1.87 -10.86
CA VAL A 76 12.01 -2.10 -10.19
C VAL A 76 10.88 -1.40 -10.93
N ALA A 77 11.07 -0.13 -11.31
CA ALA A 77 10.07 0.64 -12.06
C ALA A 77 9.70 -0.02 -13.40
N ARG A 78 10.71 -0.56 -14.11
CA ARG A 78 10.48 -1.32 -15.35
C ARG A 78 9.74 -2.63 -15.08
N ALA A 79 10.11 -3.38 -14.05
CA ALA A 79 9.41 -4.61 -13.68
C ALA A 79 7.92 -4.36 -13.40
N ILE A 80 7.60 -3.30 -12.63
CA ILE A 80 6.22 -2.89 -12.34
C ILE A 80 5.49 -2.46 -13.62
N GLY A 81 6.14 -1.66 -14.48
CA GLY A 81 5.57 -1.22 -15.75
C GLY A 81 5.23 -2.41 -16.66
N THR A 82 6.17 -3.35 -16.82
CA THR A 82 5.96 -4.59 -17.60
C THR A 82 4.82 -5.41 -17.01
N ALA A 83 4.78 -5.59 -15.69
CA ALA A 83 3.72 -6.36 -15.03
C ALA A 83 2.32 -5.76 -15.24
N ALA A 84 2.20 -4.44 -15.22
CA ALA A 84 0.95 -3.75 -15.47
C ALA A 84 0.48 -3.84 -16.92
N LEU A 85 1.41 -3.85 -17.89
CA LEU A 85 1.08 -4.05 -19.30
C LEU A 85 0.59 -5.48 -19.57
N VAL A 86 1.24 -6.48 -18.95
CA VAL A 86 0.86 -7.90 -19.09
C VAL A 86 -0.49 -8.19 -18.43
N SER A 87 -0.78 -7.55 -17.30
CA SER A 87 -2.00 -7.82 -16.53
C SER A 87 -3.26 -7.17 -17.11
N GLY A 88 -3.15 -6.43 -18.22
CA GLY A 88 -4.24 -5.61 -18.76
C GLY A 88 -4.45 -4.38 -17.87
N GLY A 89 -3.90 -3.24 -18.28
CA GLY A 89 -3.93 -2.00 -17.50
C GLY A 89 -5.34 -1.68 -16.97
N ALA A 90 -5.41 -1.20 -15.73
CA ALA A 90 -6.67 -0.76 -15.12
C ALA A 90 -7.42 0.18 -16.08
N PRO A 91 -8.77 0.08 -16.19
CA PRO A 91 -9.54 0.92 -17.08
C PRO A 91 -9.21 2.40 -16.83
N ALA A 92 -8.89 3.11 -17.92
CA ALA A 92 -8.64 4.54 -17.85
C ALA A 92 -9.90 5.24 -17.28
N PRO A 93 -9.74 6.18 -16.35
CA PRO A 93 -10.88 6.93 -15.84
C PRO A 93 -11.59 7.66 -16.98
N ALA A 94 -12.93 7.58 -17.02
CA ALA A 94 -13.77 8.17 -18.05
C ALA A 94 -13.66 9.71 -18.15
N PHE A 95 -13.01 10.36 -17.18
CA PHE A 95 -12.82 11.81 -17.11
C PHE A 95 -11.34 12.18 -16.96
N PRO A 96 -10.66 12.61 -18.04
CA PRO A 96 -9.23 12.94 -18.04
C PRO A 96 -8.85 14.05 -17.06
N GLY A 97 -9.75 15.00 -16.78
CA GLY A 97 -9.51 16.15 -15.90
C GLY A 97 -9.50 15.84 -14.39
N LEU A 98 -9.93 14.64 -13.99
CA LEU A 98 -9.91 14.16 -12.58
C LEU A 98 -9.03 12.92 -12.40
N ALA A 99 -8.31 12.54 -13.45
CA ALA A 99 -7.50 11.33 -13.49
C ALA A 99 -6.19 11.55 -12.71
N ALA A 100 -6.22 11.34 -11.40
CA ALA A 100 -4.99 11.04 -10.68
C ALA A 100 -4.29 9.88 -11.40
N PRO A 101 -2.95 9.89 -11.54
CA PRO A 101 -2.24 8.77 -12.13
C PRO A 101 -2.68 7.48 -11.44
N GLY A 102 -3.02 6.46 -12.23
CA GLY A 102 -3.42 5.17 -11.69
C GLY A 102 -2.39 4.64 -10.68
N PRO A 103 -2.76 3.66 -9.85
CA PRO A 103 -1.89 3.16 -8.77
C PRO A 103 -0.49 2.76 -9.26
N VAL A 104 -0.41 2.24 -10.50
CA VAL A 104 0.87 1.89 -11.15
C VAL A 104 1.66 3.12 -11.63
N PRO A 105 1.14 4.03 -12.48
CA PRO A 105 1.84 5.26 -12.84
C PRO A 105 2.37 6.06 -11.65
N ARG A 106 1.60 6.13 -10.55
CA ARG A 106 2.02 6.81 -9.32
C ARG A 106 3.26 6.17 -8.69
N ARG A 107 3.32 4.83 -8.65
CA ARG A 107 4.47 4.07 -8.12
C ARG A 107 5.71 4.20 -9.01
N VAL A 108 5.53 4.10 -10.33
CA VAL A 108 6.63 4.27 -11.30
C VAL A 108 7.21 5.68 -11.21
N ALA A 109 6.36 6.71 -11.15
CA ALA A 109 6.80 8.09 -10.97
C ALA A 109 7.59 8.26 -9.65
N ALA A 110 7.14 7.63 -8.56
CA ALA A 110 7.84 7.70 -7.28
C ALA A 110 9.23 7.02 -7.31
N LEU A 111 9.40 5.92 -8.07
CA LEU A 111 10.70 5.26 -8.24
C LEU A 111 11.65 6.01 -9.17
N LEU A 112 11.11 6.73 -10.16
CA LEU A 112 11.90 7.56 -11.08
C LEU A 112 12.23 8.94 -10.50
N GLY A 113 11.50 9.37 -9.48
CA GLY A 113 11.77 10.57 -8.70
C GLY A 113 12.96 10.42 -7.76
N PRO A 114 13.31 11.50 -7.03
CA PRO A 114 14.37 11.47 -6.03
C PRO A 114 14.08 10.42 -4.95
N ALA A 115 15.14 9.86 -4.37
CA ALA A 115 15.04 8.94 -3.25
C ALA A 115 14.16 9.54 -2.14
N PRO A 116 13.25 8.76 -1.51
CA PRO A 116 12.52 9.26 -0.37
C PRO A 116 13.50 9.70 0.71
N VAL A 117 13.49 11.00 1.00
CA VAL A 117 14.22 11.55 2.14
C VAL A 117 13.55 10.99 3.39
N VAL A 118 14.32 10.34 4.25
CA VAL A 118 13.83 9.90 5.56
C VAL A 118 13.44 11.14 6.34
N HIS A 119 12.15 11.47 6.33
CA HIS A 119 11.62 12.57 7.11
C HIS A 119 11.65 12.15 8.58
N ARG A 120 12.68 12.61 9.29
CA ARG A 120 12.74 12.46 10.74
C ARG A 120 11.63 13.32 11.32
N TRP A 121 10.74 12.69 12.08
CA TRP A 121 9.71 13.42 12.78
C TRP A 121 10.35 14.44 13.74
N PRO A 122 9.75 15.63 13.89
CA PRO A 122 10.23 16.61 14.83
C PRO A 122 10.31 16.00 16.25
N PRO A 123 11.35 16.33 17.02
CA PRO A 123 11.53 15.79 18.37
C PRO A 123 10.35 16.18 19.26
N VAL A 124 9.88 15.24 20.08
CA VAL A 124 8.77 15.45 21.06
C VAL A 124 9.04 16.59 22.05
N PHE A 125 10.31 16.99 22.19
CA PHE A 125 10.73 18.11 23.04
C PHE A 125 10.39 19.49 22.48
N THR A 126 9.84 19.57 21.27
CA THR A 126 9.32 20.82 20.69
C THR A 126 7.79 20.80 20.75
N SER A 127 7.15 21.96 20.94
CA SER A 127 5.69 22.06 20.94
C SER A 127 5.08 21.54 19.64
N VAL A 128 5.75 21.81 18.51
CA VAL A 128 5.37 21.30 17.18
C VAL A 128 5.52 19.78 17.10
N GLY A 129 6.61 19.23 17.65
CA GLY A 129 6.82 17.79 17.70
C GLY A 129 5.81 17.08 18.59
N LEU A 130 5.54 17.59 19.78
CA LEU A 130 4.51 17.06 20.68
C LEU A 130 3.14 17.08 20.00
N ALA A 131 2.76 18.19 19.36
CA ALA A 131 1.50 18.30 18.64
C ALA A 131 1.39 17.33 17.47
N ALA A 132 2.45 17.20 16.67
CA ALA A 132 2.48 16.24 15.56
C ALA A 132 2.35 14.80 16.06
N TRP A 133 3.14 14.41 17.07
CA TRP A 133 3.08 13.07 17.66
C TRP A 133 1.73 12.77 18.31
N ALA A 134 1.15 13.74 19.04
CA ALA A 134 -0.17 13.59 19.63
C ALA A 134 -1.26 13.45 18.56
N ALA A 135 -1.21 14.24 17.49
CA ALA A 135 -2.15 14.12 16.37
C ALA A 135 -2.01 12.77 15.64
N ALA A 136 -0.78 12.29 15.44
CA ALA A 136 -0.51 10.99 14.84
C ALA A 136 -1.03 9.85 15.71
N ALA A 137 -0.72 9.88 17.01
CA ALA A 137 -1.20 8.89 17.98
C ALA A 137 -2.73 8.92 18.10
N GLY A 138 -3.34 10.11 18.18
CA GLY A 138 -4.78 10.27 18.22
C GLY A 138 -5.48 9.75 16.96
N THR A 139 -4.89 9.98 15.79
CA THR A 139 -5.40 9.45 14.52
C THR A 139 -5.28 7.92 14.48
N ALA A 140 -4.15 7.36 14.93
CA ALA A 140 -3.94 5.92 15.00
C ALA A 140 -4.92 5.25 15.98
N VAL A 141 -5.10 5.80 17.19
CA VAL A 141 -6.05 5.31 18.20
C VAL A 141 -7.48 5.40 17.68
N SER A 142 -7.86 6.50 17.02
CA SER A 142 -9.19 6.67 16.42
C SER A 142 -9.45 5.63 15.32
N ALA A 143 -8.47 5.37 14.47
CA ALA A 143 -8.55 4.35 13.44
C ALA A 143 -8.65 2.93 14.03
N MET A 144 -7.86 2.62 15.06
CA MET A 144 -7.91 1.34 15.77
C MET A 144 -9.25 1.15 16.49
N SER A 145 -9.77 2.17 17.16
CA SER A 145 -11.06 2.14 17.84
C SER A 145 -12.20 1.95 16.84
N SER A 146 -12.16 2.65 15.71
CA SER A 146 -13.12 2.49 14.61
C SER A 146 -13.08 1.07 14.04
N ALA A 147 -11.88 0.52 13.78
CA ALA A 147 -11.72 -0.86 13.32
C ALA A 147 -12.23 -1.88 14.35
N ASN A 148 -11.91 -1.71 15.63
CA ASN A 148 -12.37 -2.58 16.72
C ASN A 148 -13.90 -2.54 16.86
N SER A 149 -14.50 -1.35 16.85
CA SER A 149 -15.95 -1.17 16.89
C SER A 149 -16.64 -1.85 15.70
N ALA A 150 -16.06 -1.71 14.51
CA ALA A 150 -16.58 -2.33 13.29
C ALA A 150 -16.54 -3.87 13.36
N VAL A 151 -15.46 -4.46 13.91
CA VAL A 151 -15.37 -5.91 14.17
C VAL A 151 -16.41 -6.35 15.21
N THR A 152 -16.51 -5.65 16.33
CA THR A 152 -17.49 -5.95 17.37
C THR A 152 -18.92 -5.91 16.84
N MET A 153 -19.26 -4.91 16.01
CA MET A 153 -20.57 -4.79 15.38
C MET A 153 -20.88 -6.00 14.49
N VAL A 154 -19.92 -6.45 13.67
CA VAL A 154 -20.08 -7.65 12.83
C VAL A 154 -20.30 -8.89 13.67
N LEU A 155 -19.53 -9.07 14.75
CA LEU A 155 -19.68 -10.21 15.66
C LEU A 155 -21.05 -10.21 16.36
N ILE A 156 -21.52 -9.05 16.83
CA ILE A 156 -22.85 -8.90 17.43
C ILE A 156 -23.93 -9.23 16.41
N LEU A 157 -23.84 -8.69 15.19
CA LEU A 157 -24.81 -8.95 14.14
C LEU A 157 -24.87 -10.44 13.79
N HIS A 158 -23.72 -11.10 13.67
CA HIS A 158 -23.65 -12.54 13.39
C HIS A 158 -24.25 -13.38 14.53
N ALA A 159 -24.01 -13.01 15.79
CA ALA A 159 -24.61 -13.68 16.94
C ALA A 159 -26.13 -13.44 17.05
N ALA A 160 -26.63 -12.30 16.57
CA ALA A 160 -28.04 -11.92 16.59
C ALA A 160 -28.87 -12.50 15.43
N THR A 161 -28.23 -12.99 14.36
CA THR A 161 -28.87 -13.69 13.26
C THR A 161 -28.58 -15.20 13.35
N PRO A 162 -29.36 -15.98 14.12
CA PRO A 162 -29.30 -17.43 14.01
C PRO A 162 -29.86 -17.81 12.63
N LEU A 163 -29.03 -18.48 11.82
CA LEU A 163 -29.51 -19.21 10.64
C LEU A 163 -30.25 -20.46 11.07
#